data_AF-B9ITB0-F1
#
_entry.id   AF-B9ITB0-F1
#
_cell.length_a   1.000
_cell.length_b   1.000
_cell.length_c   1.000
_cell.angle_alpha   90.00
_cell.angle_beta   90.00
_cell.angle_gamma   90.00
#
_symmetry.space_group_name_H-M   'P 1'
#
loop_
_entity.id
_entity.type
_entity.pdbx_description
1 polymer ?
#
loop_
_entity_poly.entity_id
_entity_poly.type
_entity_poly.pdbx_seq_one_letter_code
_entity_poly.pdbx_strand_id
1 'polypeptide(L)'
;MEDIFFMVLCFFIACGIIIFGIIIDKETFKKQRVNSLLFSLLTPFPIVLSFSFYLFKIFSIGVGVAILYSIFYDVYSYFGL
;
A
#
# COMPACT_ATOMS: atom_id res chain seq x y z
N MET A 1 1.65 12.63 26.58
CA MET A 1 0.34 12.72 25.87
C MET A 1 0.54 12.96 24.38
N GLU A 2 1.50 13.81 24.00
CA GLU A 2 1.84 14.07 22.58
C GLU A 2 2.34 12.81 21.85
N ASP A 3 3.14 11.96 22.50
CA ASP A 3 3.68 10.74 21.88
C ASP A 3 2.59 9.71 21.56
N ILE A 4 1.62 9.54 22.46
CA ILE A 4 0.47 8.63 22.27
C ILE A 4 -0.40 9.11 21.11
N PHE A 5 -0.63 10.42 21.01
CA PHE A 5 -1.39 11.00 19.90
C PHE A 5 -0.68 10.77 18.55
N PHE A 6 0.64 10.99 18.50
CA PHE A 6 1.45 10.73 17.31
C PHE A 6 1.41 9.25 16.90
N MET A 7 1.48 8.33 17.87
CA MET A 7 1.45 6.89 17.64
C MET A 7 0.10 6.43 17.06
N VAL A 8 -1.00 6.96 17.57
CA VAL A 8 -2.35 6.71 17.04
C VAL A 8 -2.49 7.26 15.61
N LEU A 9 -1.92 8.44 15.33
CA LEU A 9 -1.93 9.03 14.00
C LEU A 9 -1.14 8.16 13.00
N CYS A 10 0.05 7.67 13.39
CA CYS A 10 0.84 6.73 12.60
C CYS A 10 0.11 5.41 12.36
N PHE A 11 -0.66 4.91 13.33
CA PHE A 11 -1.50 3.72 13.16
C PHE A 11 -2.57 3.92 12.09
N PHE A 12 -3.27 5.06 12.10
CA PHE A 12 -4.25 5.38 11.06
C PHE A 12 -3.63 5.52 9.67
N ILE A 13 -2.43 6.13 9.58
CA ILE A 13 -1.69 6.23 8.31
C ILE A 13 -1.33 4.83 7.80
N ALA A 14 -0.81 3.96 8.66
CA ALA A 14 -0.43 2.60 8.28
C ALA A 14 -1.63 1.79 7.77
N CYS A 15 -2.76 1.83 8.50
CA CYS A 15 -4.03 1.24 8.06
C CYS A 15 -4.50 1.83 6.72
N GLY A 16 -4.37 3.15 6.54
CA GLY A 16 -4.69 3.84 5.29
C GLY A 16 -3.87 3.34 4.10
N ILE A 17 -2.56 3.13 4.28
CA ILE A 17 -1.66 2.61 3.24
C ILE A 17 -2.01 1.15 2.89
N ILE A 18 -2.37 0.32 3.86
CA ILE A 18 -2.81 -1.06 3.63
C ILE A 18 -4.11 -1.07 2.83
N ILE A 19 -5.10 -0.29 3.27
CA ILE A 19 -6.39 -0.16 2.61
C ILE A 19 -6.21 0.37 1.19
N PHE A 20 -5.33 1.36 0.99
CA PHE A 20 -5.00 1.89 -0.33
C PHE A 20 -4.40 0.82 -1.26
N GLY A 21 -3.46 0.03 -0.76
CA GLY A 21 -2.91 -1.12 -1.48
C GLY A 21 -3.97 -2.17 -1.84
N ILE A 22 -4.95 -2.40 -0.97
CA ILE A 22 -6.07 -3.32 -1.21
C ILE A 22 -7.07 -2.73 -2.24
N ILE A 23 -7.42 -1.44 -2.12
CA ILE A 23 -8.38 -0.74 -3.00
C ILE A 23 -7.84 -0.58 -4.42
N ILE A 24 -6.52 -0.58 -4.61
CA ILE A 24 -5.87 -0.55 -5.92
C ILE A 24 -6.22 -1.79 -6.80
N ASP A 25 -7.00 -2.74 -6.27
CA ASP A 25 -7.45 -3.93 -6.99
C ASP A 25 -8.59 -3.70 -8.01
N LYS A 26 -8.51 -4.47 -9.11
CA LYS A 26 -9.46 -4.65 -10.22
C LYS A 26 -9.97 -3.41 -10.97
N GLU A 27 -10.55 -2.41 -10.30
CA GLU A 27 -11.19 -1.28 -11.00
C GLU A 27 -10.17 -0.34 -11.62
N THR A 28 -9.15 0.05 -10.86
CA THR A 28 -8.05 0.89 -11.37
C THR A 28 -7.28 0.15 -12.47
N PHE A 29 -7.03 -1.16 -12.31
CA PHE A 29 -6.43 -1.99 -13.35
C PHE A 29 -7.29 -2.04 -14.62
N LYS A 30 -8.61 -2.21 -14.50
CA LYS A 30 -9.52 -2.27 -15.65
C LYS A 30 -9.58 -0.93 -16.37
N LYS A 31 -9.62 0.18 -15.63
CA LYS A 31 -9.59 1.55 -16.18
C LYS A 31 -8.27 1.83 -16.90
N GLN A 32 -7.15 1.45 -16.28
CA GLN A 32 -5.82 1.61 -16.88
C GLN A 32 -5.57 0.67 -18.05
N ARG A 33 -6.15 -0.53 -18.07
CA ARG A 33 -6.11 -1.45 -19.22
C ARG A 33 -6.87 -0.90 -20.41
N VAL A 34 -8.05 -0.31 -20.21
CA VAL A 34 -8.81 0.35 -21.28
C VAL A 34 -8.04 1.56 -21.83
N ASN A 35 -7.41 2.34 -20.96
CA ASN A 35 -6.56 3.45 -21.38
C ASN A 35 -5.28 2.96 -22.10
N SER A 36 -4.70 1.85 -21.64
CA SER A 36 -3.55 1.18 -22.26
C SER A 36 -3.89 0.55 -23.60
N LEU A 37 -5.13 0.07 -23.82
CA LEU A 37 -5.58 -0.46 -25.10
C LEU A 37 -5.58 0.62 -26.19
N LEU A 38 -5.88 1.88 -25.85
CA LEU A 38 -5.75 3.02 -26.75
C LEU A 38 -4.29 3.27 -27.18
N PHE A 39 -3.32 2.89 -26.34
CA PHE A 39 -1.88 2.99 -26.64
C PHE A 39 -1.27 1.68 -27.18
N SER A 40 -2.02 0.57 -27.15
CA SER A 40 -1.52 -0.78 -27.46
C SER A 40 -1.77 -1.15 -28.92
N LEU A 41 -1.10 -0.45 -29.83
CA LEU A 41 -0.82 -0.99 -31.15
C LEU A 41 0.45 -1.88 -31.16
N LEU A 42 1.31 -1.81 -30.13
CA LEU A 42 2.62 -2.50 -30.06
C LEU A 42 2.94 -3.04 -28.64
N THR A 43 2.45 -4.25 -28.35
CA THR A 43 3.09 -5.47 -27.78
C THR A 43 3.96 -5.64 -26.50
N PRO A 44 4.33 -4.68 -25.62
CA PRO A 44 4.69 -5.10 -24.23
C PRO A 44 4.18 -4.22 -23.10
N PHE A 45 3.70 -3.02 -23.41
CA PHE A 45 3.29 -2.03 -22.42
C PHE A 45 2.22 -2.52 -21.42
N PRO A 46 1.16 -3.26 -21.82
CA PRO A 46 0.13 -3.72 -20.89
C PRO A 46 0.66 -4.74 -19.86
N ILE A 47 1.66 -5.54 -20.23
CA ILE A 47 2.24 -6.57 -19.37
C ILE A 47 3.09 -5.92 -18.28
N VAL A 48 3.95 -4.97 -18.67
CA VAL A 48 4.79 -4.20 -17.74
C VAL A 48 3.90 -3.42 -16.77
N LEU A 49 2.83 -2.79 -17.27
CA LEU A 49 1.87 -2.07 -16.44
C LEU A 49 1.20 -3.00 -15.40
N SER A 50 0.79 -4.20 -15.83
CA SER A 50 0.19 -5.20 -14.94
C SER A 50 1.14 -5.65 -13.84
N PHE A 51 2.41 -5.89 -14.20
CA PHE A 51 3.43 -6.35 -13.26
C PHE A 51 3.77 -5.26 -12.23
N SER A 52 3.90 -4.01 -12.69
CA SER A 52 4.12 -2.84 -11.83
C SER A 52 2.98 -2.63 -10.83
N PHE A 53 1.72 -2.83 -11.24
CA PHE A 53 0.57 -2.77 -10.34
C PHE A 53 0.64 -3.81 -9.22
N TYR A 54 0.98 -5.05 -9.58
CA TYR A 54 1.07 -6.14 -8.62
C TYR A 54 2.21 -5.90 -7.62
N LEU A 55 3.37 -5.46 -8.11
CA LEU A 55 4.51 -5.09 -7.26
C LEU A 55 4.15 -3.93 -6.33
N PHE A 56 3.47 -2.89 -6.83
CA PHE A 56 3.05 -1.75 -6.02
C PHE A 56 2.05 -2.14 -4.93
N LYS A 57 1.10 -3.02 -5.25
CA LYS A 57 0.14 -3.56 -4.27
C LYS A 57 0.85 -4.28 -3.13
N ILE A 58 1.74 -5.22 -3.45
CA ILE A 58 2.52 -5.99 -2.45
C ILE A 58 3.38 -5.03 -1.62
N PHE A 59 4.03 -4.07 -2.27
CA PHE A 59 4.85 -3.06 -1.60
C PHE A 59 4.03 -2.19 -0.63
N SER A 60 2.90 -1.63 -1.06
CA SER A 60 2.04 -0.79 -0.22
C SER A 60 1.56 -1.55 1.02
N ILE A 61 1.08 -2.78 0.84
CA ILE A 61 0.63 -3.61 1.95
C ILE A 61 1.81 -3.94 2.89
N GLY A 62 2.96 -4.32 2.33
CA GLY A 62 4.16 -4.64 3.10
C GLY A 62 4.68 -3.47 3.93
N VAL A 63 4.72 -2.27 3.35
CA VAL A 63 5.12 -1.03 4.05
C VAL A 63 4.15 -0.73 5.19
N GLY A 64 2.84 -0.80 4.96
CA GLY A 64 1.86 -0.57 6.01
C GLY A 64 1.97 -1.58 7.16
N VAL A 65 2.19 -2.86 6.86
CA VAL A 65 2.40 -3.90 7.88
C VAL A 65 3.71 -3.67 8.65
N ALA A 66 4.80 -3.29 7.98
CA ALA A 66 6.07 -2.99 8.62
C ALA A 66 5.94 -1.80 9.59
N ILE A 67 5.21 -0.74 9.19
CA ILE A 67 4.95 0.41 10.06
C ILE A 67 4.12 -0.01 11.27
N LEU A 68 3.06 -0.82 11.08
CA LEU A 68 2.28 -1.36 12.20
C LEU A 68 3.16 -2.18 13.16
N TYR A 69 4.01 -3.06 12.63
CA TYR A 69 4.92 -3.86 13.43
C TYR A 69 5.86 -2.99 14.27
N SER A 70 6.47 -1.96 13.66
CA SER A 70 7.34 -1.03 14.39
C SER A 70 6.59 -0.28 15.49
N ILE A 71 5.34 0.15 15.23
CA ILE A 71 4.51 0.79 16.25
C ILE A 71 4.25 -0.17 17.41
N PHE A 72 3.80 -1.39 17.13
CA PHE A 72 3.54 -2.37 18.18
C PHE A 72 4.81 -2.72 18.96
N TYR A 73 5.93 -2.94 18.28
CA TYR A 73 7.21 -3.23 18.92
C TYR A 73 7.65 -2.10 19.86
N ASP A 74 7.53 -0.85 19.42
CA ASP A 74 7.88 0.31 20.22
C ASP A 74 6.91 0.51 21.39
N VAL A 75 5.60 0.24 21.21
CA VAL A 75 4.61 0.17 22.30
C VAL A 75 5.00 -0.89 23.34
N TYR A 76 5.34 -2.11 22.91
CA TYR A 76 5.73 -3.20 23.82
C TYR A 76 6.97 -2.80 24.63
N SER A 77 7.98 -2.22 23.98
CA SER A 77 9.16 -1.64 24.62
C SER A 77 8.80 -0.55 25.64
N TYR A 78 7.89 0.37 25.28
CA TYR A 78 7.46 1.48 26.16
C TYR A 78 6.73 1.01 27.43
N PHE A 79 6.00 -0.10 27.34
CA PHE A 79 5.26 -0.68 28.47
C PHE A 79 6.08 -1.66 29.32
N GLY A 80 7.35 -1.92 28.99
CA GLY A 80 8.28 -2.68 29.84
C GLY A 80 7.82 -4.09 30.21
N LEU A 81 7.12 -4.77 29.31
CA LEU A 81 6.82 -6.21 29.37
C LEU A 81 7.85 -7.00 28.56
#